data_AF-A0A959RLY8-F1
#
_entry.id   AF-A0A959RLY8-F1
#
_cell.length_a   1.000
_cell.length_b   1.000
_cell.length_c   1.000
_cell.angle_alpha   90.00
_cell.angle_beta   90.00
_cell.angle_gamma   90.00
#
_symmetry.space_group_name_H-M   'P 1'
#
loop_
_entity.id
_entity.type
_entity.pdbx_description
1 polymer ?
#
loop_
_entity_poly.entity_id
_entity_poly.type
_entity_poly.pdbx_seq_one_letter_code
_entity_poly.pdbx_strand_id
1 'polypeptide(L)'
;MDVKEKILELSEKYSDYTAKNLSEMIKIKSISLQEKEVCAKIKVMMEEAGFDEVRIDGLGNVIGRIGNGPRVIAFDGHIDTVDLGNIENWDFDPLGGEIKDGFVHGRGSVDQEGGPAAFITAGKIIKELGLEKDLTIYFTASVIEEDCDGLCWKYIVEEEKIKPECVVITEPTNLNIYRGHRGRMEIAVSFYGISSHGSAPERGKNAIYMASRAALEIEKLNEKLADDDFLGKGTITISEFKSNSPSLCAVSDFARIHLDRRLTWGEDKELALN
;
A
#
# COMPACT_ATOMS: atom_id res chain seq x y z
N MET A 1 -16.72 -33.89 12.85
CA MET A 1 -16.24 -32.87 11.92
C MET A 1 -15.08 -32.17 12.58
N ASP A 2 -13.91 -32.28 11.96
CA ASP A 2 -12.69 -31.61 12.38
C ASP A 2 -12.89 -30.08 12.37
N VAL A 3 -12.11 -29.34 13.17
CA VAL A 3 -12.18 -27.87 13.21
C VAL A 3 -11.88 -27.29 11.83
N LYS A 4 -10.93 -27.88 11.08
CA LYS A 4 -10.63 -27.46 9.72
C LYS A 4 -11.83 -27.59 8.77
N GLU A 5 -12.55 -28.71 8.85
CA GLU A 5 -13.75 -28.96 8.03
C GLU A 5 -14.85 -27.94 8.36
N LYS A 6 -15.04 -27.63 9.65
CA LYS A 6 -15.98 -26.59 10.11
C LYS A 6 -15.61 -25.21 9.58
N ILE A 7 -14.33 -24.86 9.61
CA ILE A 7 -13.86 -23.57 9.07
C ILE A 7 -14.17 -23.50 7.58
N LEU A 8 -13.84 -24.56 6.81
CA LEU A 8 -14.10 -24.59 5.38
C LEU A 8 -15.60 -24.47 5.04
N GLU A 9 -16.45 -25.22 5.74
CA GLU A 9 -17.91 -25.15 5.55
C GLU A 9 -18.44 -23.74 5.85
N LEU A 10 -17.94 -23.08 6.91
CA LEU A 10 -18.32 -21.71 7.22
C LEU A 10 -17.77 -20.70 6.21
N SER A 11 -16.55 -20.88 5.72
CA SER A 11 -15.97 -20.04 4.67
C SER A 11 -16.80 -20.12 3.38
N GLU A 12 -17.24 -21.32 2.99
CA GLU A 12 -18.14 -21.51 1.84
C GLU A 12 -19.52 -20.89 2.11
N LYS A 13 -20.11 -21.11 3.30
CA LYS A 13 -21.37 -20.50 3.72
C LYS A 13 -21.34 -18.97 3.70
N TYR A 14 -20.19 -18.37 4.03
CA TYR A 14 -20.01 -16.92 4.09
C TYR A 14 -19.43 -16.30 2.81
N SER A 15 -19.28 -17.04 1.71
CA SER A 15 -18.73 -16.49 0.45
C SER A 15 -19.49 -15.25 -0.03
N ASP A 16 -20.82 -15.29 0.00
CA ASP A 16 -21.68 -14.16 -0.39
C ASP A 16 -21.55 -12.98 0.58
N TYR A 17 -21.31 -13.25 1.86
CA TYR A 17 -21.08 -12.22 2.87
C TYR A 17 -19.74 -11.51 2.61
N THR A 18 -18.68 -12.26 2.34
CA THR A 18 -17.36 -11.73 1.97
C THR A 18 -17.45 -10.89 0.69
N ALA A 19 -18.08 -11.42 -0.36
CA ALA A 19 -18.22 -10.73 -1.64
C ALA A 19 -19.03 -9.42 -1.52
N LYS A 20 -20.08 -9.42 -0.68
CA LYS A 20 -20.87 -8.21 -0.39
C LYS A 20 -20.06 -7.17 0.38
N ASN A 21 -19.29 -7.58 1.38
CA ASN A 21 -18.43 -6.65 2.10
C ASN A 21 -17.41 -6.00 1.17
N LEU A 22 -16.74 -6.81 0.33
CA LEU A 22 -15.80 -6.30 -0.68
C LEU A 22 -16.48 -5.32 -1.66
N SER A 23 -17.64 -5.69 -2.20
CA SER A 23 -18.42 -4.81 -3.10
C SER A 23 -18.75 -3.47 -2.46
N GLU A 24 -19.10 -3.46 -1.18
CA GLU A 24 -19.46 -2.26 -0.45
C GLU A 24 -18.26 -1.38 -0.08
N MET A 25 -17.06 -1.96 0.08
CA MET A 25 -15.81 -1.22 0.22
C MET A 25 -15.45 -0.54 -1.10
N ILE A 26 -15.44 -1.28 -2.21
CA ILE A 26 -15.10 -0.81 -3.57
C ILE A 26 -15.94 0.39 -4.01
N LYS A 27 -17.21 0.45 -3.58
CA LYS A 27 -18.11 1.58 -3.91
C LYS A 27 -17.68 2.91 -3.30
N ILE A 28 -16.76 2.88 -2.34
CA ILE A 28 -16.23 4.05 -1.66
C ILE A 28 -14.88 4.37 -2.27
N LYS A 29 -14.74 5.52 -2.91
CA LYS A 29 -13.44 5.98 -3.40
C LYS A 29 -12.53 6.27 -2.21
N SER A 30 -11.48 5.49 -2.03
CA SER A 30 -10.56 5.54 -0.89
C SER A 30 -9.13 5.83 -1.31
N ILE A 31 -8.88 6.90 -2.06
CA ILE A 31 -7.48 7.28 -2.34
C ILE A 31 -6.76 7.69 -1.05
N SER A 32 -5.45 7.51 -0.98
CA SER A 32 -4.66 7.81 0.22
C SER A 32 -4.97 9.22 0.75
N LEU A 33 -5.12 9.35 2.07
CA LEU A 33 -5.60 10.54 2.80
C LEU A 33 -7.09 10.87 2.64
N GLN A 34 -7.88 10.03 1.96
CA GLN A 34 -9.33 10.17 1.77
C GLN A 34 -10.11 8.93 2.22
N GLU A 35 -9.52 8.08 3.06
CA GLU A 35 -10.03 6.77 3.47
C GLU A 35 -11.16 6.85 4.51
N LYS A 36 -11.49 8.05 5.01
CA LYS A 36 -12.40 8.22 6.16
C LYS A 36 -13.74 7.48 6.01
N GLU A 37 -14.33 7.49 4.82
CA GLU A 37 -15.62 6.84 4.57
C GLU A 37 -15.49 5.31 4.57
N VAL A 38 -14.43 4.76 3.96
CA VAL A 38 -14.17 3.32 3.95
C VAL A 38 -13.79 2.83 5.35
N CYS A 39 -13.01 3.61 6.12
CA CYS A 39 -12.72 3.31 7.54
C CYS A 39 -14.02 3.20 8.36
N ALA A 40 -14.95 4.15 8.18
CA ALA A 40 -16.23 4.12 8.88
C ALA A 40 -17.07 2.90 8.49
N LYS A 41 -17.06 2.52 7.21
CA LYS A 41 -17.78 1.35 6.72
C LYS A 41 -17.19 0.04 7.28
N ILE A 42 -15.88 -0.10 7.26
CA ILE A 42 -15.18 -1.29 7.78
C ILE A 42 -15.38 -1.43 9.28
N LYS A 43 -15.36 -0.31 10.02
CA LYS A 43 -15.65 -0.33 11.45
C LYS A 43 -17.01 -0.99 11.73
N VAL A 44 -18.06 -0.57 11.00
CA VAL A 44 -19.40 -1.17 11.12
C VAL A 44 -19.38 -2.65 10.74
N MET A 45 -18.70 -3.02 9.65
CA MET A 45 -18.59 -4.43 9.22
C MET A 45 -17.93 -5.32 10.28
N MET A 46 -16.87 -4.84 10.94
CA MET A 46 -16.21 -5.57 12.03
C MET A 46 -17.11 -5.68 13.27
N GLU A 47 -17.84 -4.62 13.63
CA GLU A 47 -18.81 -4.64 14.73
C GLU A 47 -19.92 -5.67 14.46
N GLU A 48 -20.48 -5.70 13.25
CA GLU A 48 -21.49 -6.67 12.80
C GLU A 48 -20.95 -8.11 12.69
N ALA A 49 -19.65 -8.26 12.42
CA ALA A 49 -18.96 -9.55 12.44
C ALA A 49 -18.76 -10.10 13.87
N GLY A 50 -18.98 -9.28 14.90
CA GLY A 50 -18.95 -9.70 16.31
C GLY A 50 -17.59 -9.56 16.99
N PHE A 51 -16.73 -8.67 16.48
CA PHE A 51 -15.45 -8.35 17.09
C PHE A 51 -15.65 -7.82 18.52
N ASP A 52 -14.73 -8.14 19.44
CA ASP A 52 -14.84 -7.76 20.85
C ASP A 52 -14.59 -6.27 21.07
N GLU A 53 -13.84 -5.65 20.16
CA GLU A 53 -13.59 -4.20 20.12
C GLU A 53 -13.30 -3.79 18.68
N VAL A 54 -13.81 -2.63 18.27
CA VAL A 54 -13.46 -1.99 17.00
C VAL A 54 -13.29 -0.50 17.21
N ARG A 55 -12.16 0.04 16.79
CA ARG A 55 -11.85 1.47 16.91
C ARG A 55 -11.07 1.98 15.72
N ILE A 56 -11.05 3.30 15.58
CA ILE A 56 -10.19 4.01 14.64
C ILE A 56 -9.12 4.70 15.48
N ASP A 57 -7.85 4.48 15.18
CA ASP A 57 -6.74 5.09 15.92
C ASP A 57 -6.50 6.56 15.52
N GLY A 58 -5.46 7.18 16.08
CA GLY A 58 -5.15 8.58 15.80
C GLY A 58 -4.55 8.85 14.40
N LEU A 59 -4.07 7.82 13.70
CA LEU A 59 -3.61 7.94 12.31
C LEU A 59 -4.77 7.76 11.32
N GLY A 60 -5.76 6.93 11.67
CA GLY A 60 -6.93 6.62 10.85
C GLY A 60 -7.15 5.13 10.59
N ASN A 61 -6.27 4.25 11.11
CA ASN A 61 -6.38 2.81 10.92
C ASN A 61 -7.61 2.27 11.64
N VAL A 62 -8.33 1.33 11.00
CA VAL A 62 -9.40 0.58 11.69
C VAL A 62 -8.77 -0.62 12.38
N ILE A 63 -8.87 -0.69 13.69
CA ILE A 63 -8.32 -1.77 14.52
C ILE A 63 -9.48 -2.54 15.13
N GLY A 64 -9.69 -3.77 14.63
CA GLY A 64 -10.57 -4.76 15.23
C GLY A 64 -9.79 -5.71 16.14
N ARG A 65 -10.36 -6.10 17.27
CA ARG A 65 -9.78 -7.08 18.19
C ARG A 65 -10.74 -8.22 18.49
N ILE A 66 -10.21 -9.44 18.52
CA ILE A 66 -10.89 -10.64 19.00
C ILE A 66 -10.04 -11.32 20.09
N GLY A 67 -10.67 -11.67 21.20
CA GLY A 67 -10.01 -12.32 22.33
C GLY A 67 -9.22 -11.36 23.23
N ASN A 68 -8.80 -11.88 24.39
CA ASN A 68 -8.04 -11.17 25.43
C ASN A 68 -6.91 -12.06 25.99
N GLY A 69 -6.44 -13.02 25.20
CA GLY A 69 -5.42 -13.97 25.62
C GLY A 69 -4.00 -13.39 25.58
N PRO A 70 -3.03 -14.05 26.23
CA PRO A 70 -1.67 -13.55 26.38
C PRO A 70 -0.85 -13.56 25.09
N ARG A 71 -1.23 -14.37 24.10
CA ARG A 71 -0.51 -14.48 22.82
C ARG A 71 -1.12 -13.51 21.81
N VAL A 72 -0.31 -12.62 21.25
CA VAL A 72 -0.80 -11.57 20.35
C VAL A 72 -0.39 -11.89 18.91
N ILE A 73 -1.35 -11.91 17.99
CA ILE A 73 -1.11 -12.01 16.54
C ILE A 73 -1.90 -10.93 15.82
N ALA A 74 -1.51 -10.59 14.59
CA ALA A 74 -2.24 -9.62 13.79
C ALA A 74 -2.38 -10.03 12.32
N PHE A 75 -3.44 -9.53 11.69
CA PHE A 75 -3.68 -9.55 10.27
C PHE A 75 -3.80 -8.11 9.77
N ASP A 76 -3.19 -7.81 8.63
CA ASP A 76 -3.22 -6.48 8.03
C ASP A 76 -3.62 -6.52 6.56
N GLY A 77 -4.28 -5.46 6.11
CA GLY A 77 -4.50 -5.16 4.70
C GLY A 77 -4.86 -3.70 4.55
N HIS A 78 -4.20 -3.01 3.62
CA HIS A 78 -4.49 -1.61 3.35
C HIS A 78 -5.87 -1.44 2.69
N ILE A 79 -6.43 -0.27 2.87
CA ILE A 79 -7.78 0.10 2.36
C ILE A 79 -7.77 1.39 1.56
N ASP A 80 -6.60 2.00 1.41
CA ASP A 80 -6.43 3.01 0.39
C ASP A 80 -6.24 2.37 -0.99
N THR A 81 -6.46 3.16 -2.04
CA THR A 81 -6.33 2.71 -3.42
C THR A 81 -5.63 3.76 -4.26
N VAL A 82 -4.92 3.34 -5.31
CA VAL A 82 -4.52 4.27 -6.37
C VAL A 82 -5.73 4.93 -7.08
N ASP A 83 -5.49 6.06 -7.75
CA ASP A 83 -6.52 6.70 -8.58
C ASP A 83 -7.04 5.77 -9.70
N LEU A 84 -8.25 6.07 -10.17
CA LEU A 84 -8.95 5.26 -11.18
C LEU A 84 -8.27 5.29 -12.55
N GLY A 85 -7.41 6.28 -12.79
CA GLY A 85 -6.75 6.47 -14.08
C GLY A 85 -7.74 6.94 -15.15
N ASN A 86 -7.48 6.59 -16.42
CA ASN A 86 -8.39 6.96 -17.51
C ASN A 86 -9.65 6.07 -17.48
N ILE A 87 -10.80 6.68 -17.19
CA ILE A 87 -12.11 6.01 -17.15
C ILE A 87 -12.46 5.34 -18.47
N GLU A 88 -11.99 5.85 -19.61
CA GLU A 88 -12.27 5.26 -20.93
C GLU A 88 -11.62 3.88 -21.12
N ASN A 89 -10.63 3.51 -20.31
CA ASN A 89 -10.00 2.19 -20.36
C ASN A 89 -10.77 1.12 -19.57
N TRP A 90 -11.82 1.50 -18.84
CA TRP A 90 -12.61 0.58 -18.05
C TRP A 90 -13.83 0.09 -18.83
N ASP A 91 -14.01 -1.23 -18.88
CA ASP A 91 -15.19 -1.88 -19.49
C ASP A 91 -16.42 -1.85 -18.55
N PHE A 92 -16.24 -1.45 -17.29
CA PHE A 92 -17.26 -1.36 -16.25
C PHE A 92 -16.95 -0.21 -15.30
N ASP A 93 -17.90 0.17 -14.43
CA ASP A 93 -17.65 1.22 -13.42
C ASP A 93 -16.61 0.72 -12.39
N PRO A 94 -15.42 1.36 -12.29
CA PRO A 94 -14.40 0.94 -11.34
C PRO A 94 -14.82 1.04 -9.87
N LEU A 95 -15.87 1.81 -9.56
CA LEU A 95 -16.46 1.91 -8.21
C LEU A 95 -17.83 1.21 -8.15
N GLY A 96 -18.18 0.40 -9.14
CA GLY A 96 -19.47 -0.29 -9.18
C GLY A 96 -19.61 -1.40 -8.15
N GLY A 97 -18.50 -2.07 -7.81
CA GLY A 97 -18.49 -3.22 -6.90
C GLY A 97 -19.35 -4.37 -7.42
N GLU A 98 -19.41 -4.60 -8.73
CA GLU A 98 -20.32 -5.59 -9.32
C GLU A 98 -19.88 -7.01 -8.93
N ILE A 99 -20.79 -7.80 -8.36
CA ILE A 99 -20.56 -9.22 -8.07
C ILE A 99 -21.10 -10.03 -9.25
N LYS A 100 -20.20 -10.57 -10.07
CA LYS A 100 -20.57 -11.24 -11.32
C LYS A 100 -19.56 -12.29 -11.75
N ASP A 101 -20.06 -13.41 -12.27
CA ASP A 101 -19.29 -14.52 -12.82
C ASP A 101 -18.24 -15.11 -11.85
N GLY A 102 -18.51 -15.04 -10.55
CA GLY A 102 -17.61 -15.52 -9.49
C GLY A 102 -16.56 -14.50 -9.03
N PHE A 103 -16.64 -13.25 -9.51
CA PHE A 103 -15.72 -12.18 -9.18
C PHE A 103 -16.44 -10.97 -8.56
N VAL A 104 -15.71 -10.14 -7.82
CA VAL A 104 -16.14 -8.80 -7.43
C VAL A 104 -15.31 -7.79 -8.22
N HIS A 105 -15.95 -6.98 -9.05
CA HIS A 105 -15.29 -6.08 -9.98
C HIS A 105 -15.19 -4.66 -9.43
N GLY A 106 -13.98 -4.09 -9.47
CA GLY A 106 -13.70 -2.70 -9.15
C GLY A 106 -12.25 -2.43 -8.74
N ARG A 107 -11.87 -1.15 -8.66
CA ARG A 107 -10.62 -0.69 -8.05
C ARG A 107 -10.61 -1.10 -6.58
N GLY A 108 -9.47 -1.54 -6.06
CA GLY A 108 -9.36 -2.04 -4.67
C GLY A 108 -9.63 -3.54 -4.53
N SER A 109 -10.38 -4.16 -5.45
CA SER A 109 -10.80 -5.57 -5.34
C SER A 109 -9.65 -6.56 -5.10
N VAL A 110 -8.55 -6.38 -5.82
CA VAL A 110 -7.32 -7.18 -5.71
C VAL A 110 -6.30 -6.51 -4.80
N ASP A 111 -6.10 -5.21 -4.96
CA ASP A 111 -5.07 -4.41 -4.27
C ASP A 111 -5.70 -3.25 -3.47
N GLN A 112 -5.96 -3.42 -2.17
CA GLN A 112 -5.97 -4.74 -1.51
C GLN A 112 -7.19 -5.04 -0.64
N GLU A 113 -8.32 -4.35 -0.86
CA GLU A 113 -9.57 -4.48 -0.08
C GLU A 113 -10.12 -5.92 0.03
N GLY A 114 -9.75 -6.81 -0.91
CA GLY A 114 -10.08 -8.24 -0.84
C GLY A 114 -9.53 -8.93 0.43
N GLY A 115 -8.33 -8.53 0.87
CA GLY A 115 -7.71 -9.00 2.12
C GLY A 115 -8.53 -8.64 3.35
N PRO A 116 -8.84 -7.35 3.57
CA PRO A 116 -9.75 -6.90 4.62
C PRO A 116 -11.13 -7.54 4.60
N ALA A 117 -11.78 -7.67 3.43
CA ALA A 117 -13.06 -8.35 3.33
C ALA A 117 -12.98 -9.83 3.79
N ALA A 118 -11.90 -10.53 3.42
CA ALA A 118 -11.65 -11.90 3.83
C ALA A 118 -11.39 -12.00 5.34
N PHE A 119 -10.58 -11.11 5.91
CA PHE A 119 -10.27 -11.19 7.34
C PHE A 119 -11.45 -10.80 8.25
N ILE A 120 -12.39 -9.96 7.78
CA ILE A 120 -13.63 -9.64 8.52
C ILE A 120 -14.46 -10.91 8.64
N THR A 121 -14.54 -11.68 7.55
CA THR A 121 -15.20 -12.98 7.52
C THR A 121 -14.48 -14.00 8.41
N ALA A 122 -13.15 -14.02 8.40
CA ALA A 122 -12.36 -14.87 9.28
C ALA A 122 -12.62 -14.55 10.76
N GLY A 123 -12.68 -13.27 11.14
CA GLY A 123 -13.04 -12.82 12.48
C GLY A 123 -14.43 -13.34 12.91
N LYS A 124 -15.42 -13.24 12.03
CA LYS A 124 -16.76 -13.80 12.26
C LYS A 124 -16.72 -15.30 12.55
N ILE A 125 -15.98 -16.06 11.74
CA ILE A 125 -15.84 -17.52 11.91
C ILE A 125 -15.12 -17.86 13.22
N ILE A 126 -14.09 -17.10 13.60
CA ILE A 126 -13.39 -17.26 14.87
C ILE A 126 -14.36 -17.11 16.04
N LYS A 127 -15.21 -16.07 16.03
CA LYS A 127 -16.23 -15.85 17.08
C LYS A 127 -17.29 -16.93 17.12
N GLU A 128 -17.76 -17.40 15.96
CA GLU A 128 -18.78 -18.47 15.88
C GLU A 128 -18.27 -19.81 16.42
N LEU A 129 -16.99 -20.11 16.22
CA LEU A 129 -16.37 -21.35 16.65
C LEU A 129 -15.64 -21.27 18.01
N GLY A 130 -15.44 -20.06 18.55
CA GLY A 130 -14.72 -19.84 19.81
C GLY A 130 -13.23 -20.18 19.72
N LEU A 131 -12.58 -19.81 18.61
CA LEU A 131 -11.18 -20.20 18.32
C LEU A 131 -10.12 -19.27 18.93
N GLU A 132 -10.54 -18.19 19.61
CA GLU A 132 -9.67 -17.17 20.18
C GLU A 132 -9.07 -17.53 21.55
N LYS A 133 -9.23 -18.78 22.00
CA LYS A 133 -8.75 -19.20 23.31
C LYS A 133 -7.24 -18.96 23.43
N ASP A 134 -6.84 -18.26 24.49
CA ASP A 134 -5.46 -17.87 24.79
C ASP A 134 -4.81 -16.91 23.76
N LEU A 135 -5.60 -16.37 22.81
CA LEU A 135 -5.17 -15.41 21.79
C LEU A 135 -5.79 -14.03 22.01
N THR A 136 -5.04 -13.00 21.63
CA THR A 136 -5.54 -11.69 21.23
C THR A 136 -5.19 -11.49 19.77
N ILE A 137 -6.20 -11.38 18.91
CA ILE A 137 -6.04 -11.28 17.46
C ILE A 137 -6.45 -9.86 17.05
N TYR A 138 -5.51 -9.12 16.47
CA TYR A 138 -5.79 -7.83 15.85
C TYR A 138 -6.02 -7.98 14.36
N PHE A 139 -7.01 -7.29 13.83
CA PHE A 139 -7.24 -7.13 12.40
C PHE A 139 -7.18 -5.64 12.10
N THR A 140 -6.18 -5.24 11.33
CA THR A 140 -5.90 -3.86 11.01
C THR A 140 -6.24 -3.61 9.55
N ALA A 141 -7.15 -2.65 9.34
CA ALA A 141 -7.37 -2.06 8.04
C ALA A 141 -6.53 -0.79 7.97
N SER A 142 -5.37 -0.88 7.33
CA SER A 142 -4.35 0.15 7.32
C SER A 142 -4.63 1.23 6.28
N VAL A 143 -4.34 2.48 6.62
CA VAL A 143 -4.48 3.61 5.69
C VAL A 143 -3.14 3.98 5.07
N ILE A 144 -3.16 4.79 4.01
CA ILE A 144 -2.02 5.45 3.36
C ILE A 144 -0.86 4.54 2.89
N GLU A 145 -1.07 3.27 2.64
CA GLU A 145 0.01 2.37 2.20
C GLU A 145 0.55 2.74 0.82
N GLU A 146 -0.34 3.07 -0.13
CA GLU A 146 0.02 3.33 -1.54
C GLU A 146 1.01 4.51 -1.65
N ASP A 147 0.84 5.51 -0.76
CA ASP A 147 1.69 6.69 -0.64
C ASP A 147 2.81 6.54 0.40
N CYS A 148 2.62 5.75 1.45
CA CYS A 148 3.53 5.68 2.60
C CYS A 148 3.50 4.32 3.34
N ASP A 149 3.95 3.28 2.64
CA ASP A 149 4.14 1.93 3.19
C ASP A 149 4.86 1.94 4.56
N GLY A 150 4.34 1.12 5.48
CA GLY A 150 4.89 0.88 6.81
C GLY A 150 4.57 1.94 7.87
N LEU A 151 4.04 3.12 7.51
CA LEU A 151 3.73 4.18 8.50
C LEU A 151 2.61 3.75 9.46
N CYS A 152 1.60 3.03 8.97
CA CYS A 152 0.55 2.43 9.79
C CYS A 152 1.14 1.57 10.93
N TRP A 153 1.93 0.55 10.59
CA TRP A 153 2.49 -0.36 11.58
C TRP A 153 3.50 0.31 12.50
N LYS A 154 4.25 1.29 11.99
CA LYS A 154 5.08 2.14 12.85
C LYS A 154 4.23 2.84 13.90
N TYR A 155 3.12 3.47 13.52
CA TYR A 155 2.21 4.15 14.44
C TYR A 155 1.59 3.17 15.45
N ILE A 156 1.13 2.00 15.01
CA ILE A 156 0.55 0.98 15.90
C ILE A 156 1.57 0.49 16.94
N VAL A 157 2.82 0.27 16.54
CA VAL A 157 3.87 -0.18 17.45
C VAL A 157 4.31 0.95 18.40
N GLU A 158 4.45 2.16 17.90
CA GLU A 158 5.01 3.30 18.64
C GLU A 158 3.97 4.03 19.50
N GLU A 159 2.74 4.23 19.04
CA GLU A 159 1.70 4.99 19.74
C GLU A 159 0.70 4.07 20.44
N GLU A 160 0.19 3.06 19.73
CA GLU A 160 -0.79 2.10 20.30
C GLU A 160 -0.14 1.03 21.18
N LYS A 161 1.20 0.92 21.13
CA LYS A 161 2.01 -0.05 21.88
C LYS A 161 1.61 -1.52 21.65
N ILE A 162 0.97 -1.80 20.51
CA ILE A 162 0.60 -3.17 20.13
C ILE A 162 1.82 -3.81 19.45
N LYS A 163 2.27 -4.95 19.99
CA LYS A 163 3.44 -5.69 19.49
C LYS A 163 3.09 -7.17 19.32
N PRO A 164 2.54 -7.55 18.16
CA PRO A 164 2.21 -8.94 17.85
C PRO A 164 3.48 -9.80 17.75
N GLU A 165 3.35 -11.09 18.07
CA GLU A 165 4.38 -12.10 17.85
C GLU A 165 4.51 -12.48 16.38
N CYS A 166 3.43 -12.27 15.62
CA CYS A 166 3.35 -12.54 14.19
C CYS A 166 2.32 -11.59 13.55
N VAL A 167 2.64 -11.11 12.35
CA VAL A 167 1.74 -10.33 11.50
C VAL A 167 1.61 -11.06 10.16
N VAL A 168 0.37 -11.21 9.69
CA VAL A 168 0.04 -11.73 8.36
C VAL A 168 -0.51 -10.58 7.53
N ILE A 169 0.22 -10.17 6.50
CA ILE A 169 -0.23 -9.13 5.56
C ILE A 169 -0.96 -9.84 4.40
N THR A 170 -2.14 -9.35 4.06
CA THR A 170 -3.10 -10.04 3.18
C THR A 170 -3.00 -9.68 1.69
N GLU A 171 -1.85 -9.13 1.29
CA GLU A 171 -1.52 -8.76 -0.10
C GLU A 171 -1.84 -9.87 -1.13
N PRO A 172 -2.18 -9.51 -2.38
CA PRO A 172 -2.63 -10.44 -3.42
C PRO A 172 -1.47 -11.24 -4.03
N THR A 173 -0.90 -12.14 -3.24
CA THR A 173 0.23 -13.02 -3.59
C THR A 173 -0.19 -14.28 -4.36
N ASN A 174 -1.46 -14.38 -4.77
CA ASN A 174 -2.06 -15.58 -5.37
C ASN A 174 -1.86 -16.83 -4.48
N LEU A 175 -2.11 -16.67 -3.17
CA LEU A 175 -1.96 -17.69 -2.12
C LEU A 175 -0.52 -18.20 -1.88
N ASN A 176 0.49 -17.51 -2.41
CA ASN A 176 1.88 -17.82 -2.10
C ASN A 176 2.30 -17.20 -0.76
N ILE A 177 3.24 -17.84 -0.06
CA ILE A 177 3.77 -17.31 1.21
C ILE A 177 5.03 -16.49 0.91
N TYR A 178 4.92 -15.18 1.05
CA TYR A 178 6.04 -14.26 0.89
C TYR A 178 6.56 -13.89 2.27
N ARG A 179 7.87 -14.02 2.48
CA ARG A 179 8.52 -13.85 3.81
C ARG A 179 9.31 -12.55 3.93
N GLY A 180 9.29 -11.73 2.89
CA GLY A 180 10.03 -10.48 2.82
C GLY A 180 9.73 -9.76 1.51
N HIS A 181 9.99 -8.46 1.53
CA HIS A 181 9.89 -7.56 0.39
C HIS A 181 11.12 -6.65 0.37
N ARG A 182 11.42 -6.08 -0.79
CA ARG A 182 12.45 -5.04 -0.91
C ARG A 182 11.95 -3.76 -0.28
N GLY A 183 12.85 -3.00 0.35
CA GLY A 183 12.51 -1.66 0.83
C GLY A 183 12.22 -0.71 -0.33
N ARG A 184 11.59 0.43 -0.05
CA ARG A 184 11.31 1.49 -1.03
C ARG A 184 11.78 2.84 -0.49
N MET A 185 12.32 3.65 -1.38
CA MET A 185 12.62 5.06 -1.11
C MET A 185 12.30 5.89 -2.34
N GLU A 186 11.56 6.97 -2.13
CA GLU A 186 11.23 7.94 -3.16
C GLU A 186 12.08 9.20 -2.97
N ILE A 187 12.78 9.60 -4.03
CA ILE A 187 13.80 10.67 -3.96
C ILE A 187 13.52 11.70 -5.03
N ALA A 188 13.33 12.95 -4.62
CA ALA A 188 13.25 14.09 -5.54
C ALA A 188 14.61 14.80 -5.63
N VAL A 189 15.18 14.89 -6.83
CA VAL A 189 16.44 15.60 -7.08
C VAL A 189 16.16 16.82 -7.95
N SER A 190 16.42 18.01 -7.41
CA SER A 190 16.18 19.30 -8.07
C SER A 190 17.48 19.95 -8.53
N PHE A 191 17.46 20.46 -9.76
CA PHE A 191 18.59 21.13 -10.41
C PHE A 191 18.22 22.59 -10.67
N TYR A 192 19.10 23.49 -10.23
CA TYR A 192 18.93 24.93 -10.39
C TYR A 192 20.01 25.49 -11.30
N GLY A 193 19.56 26.16 -12.36
CA GLY A 193 20.37 26.75 -13.40
C GLY A 193 20.38 28.27 -13.35
N ILE A 194 20.74 28.88 -14.48
CA ILE A 194 20.69 30.34 -14.70
C ILE A 194 20.04 30.54 -16.06
N SER A 195 18.90 31.23 -16.09
CA SER A 195 18.20 31.49 -17.34
C SER A 195 18.92 32.54 -18.18
N SER A 196 18.85 32.39 -19.49
CA SER A 196 19.36 33.34 -20.48
C SER A 196 18.57 33.19 -21.79
N HIS A 197 18.71 34.15 -22.70
CA HIS A 197 18.07 34.06 -24.00
C HIS A 197 18.59 32.85 -24.78
N GLY A 198 17.71 32.08 -25.42
CA GLY A 198 18.05 30.83 -26.12
C GLY A 198 19.01 31.02 -27.30
N SER A 199 19.17 32.25 -27.81
CA SER A 199 20.19 32.59 -28.82
C SER A 199 21.58 32.85 -28.26
N ALA A 200 21.73 32.95 -26.94
CA ALA A 200 23.00 33.16 -26.23
C ALA A 200 23.09 32.22 -25.01
N PRO A 201 22.94 30.90 -25.20
CA PRO A 201 22.81 29.93 -24.12
C PRO A 201 24.07 29.83 -23.24
N GLU A 202 25.23 30.23 -23.77
CA GLU A 202 26.50 30.31 -23.05
C GLU A 202 26.48 31.28 -21.86
N ARG A 203 25.51 32.19 -21.83
CA ARG A 203 25.30 33.13 -20.70
C ARG A 203 24.49 32.51 -19.55
N GLY A 204 23.91 31.34 -19.76
CA GLY A 204 23.10 30.63 -18.78
C GLY A 204 23.77 29.35 -18.27
N LYS A 205 23.04 28.65 -17.39
CA LYS A 205 23.34 27.28 -16.97
C LYS A 205 22.06 26.47 -17.11
N ASN A 206 22.04 25.53 -18.06
CA ASN A 206 20.83 24.80 -18.38
C ASN A 206 20.58 23.67 -17.36
N ALA A 207 19.54 23.82 -16.54
CA ALA A 207 19.15 22.83 -15.54
C ALA A 207 18.73 21.49 -16.16
N ILE A 208 18.11 21.51 -17.35
CA ILE A 208 17.77 20.28 -18.08
C ILE A 208 19.04 19.50 -18.40
N TYR A 209 20.08 20.15 -18.92
CA TYR A 209 21.33 19.45 -19.25
C TYR A 209 22.06 18.91 -18.01
N MET A 210 21.95 19.59 -16.87
CA MET A 210 22.45 19.07 -15.60
C MET A 210 21.69 17.80 -15.18
N ALA A 211 20.36 17.86 -15.20
CA ALA A 211 19.49 16.73 -14.88
C ALA A 211 19.65 15.56 -15.86
N SER A 212 19.78 15.81 -17.17
CA SER A 212 20.02 14.76 -18.17
C SER A 212 21.35 14.04 -17.96
N ARG A 213 22.41 14.75 -17.58
CA ARG A 213 23.70 14.10 -17.25
C ARG A 213 23.58 13.24 -15.99
N ALA A 214 22.91 13.74 -14.96
CA ALA A 214 22.65 12.95 -13.75
C ALA A 214 21.80 11.71 -14.07
N ALA A 215 20.79 11.85 -14.95
CA ALA A 215 19.93 10.75 -15.34
C ALA A 215 20.69 9.59 -16.00
N LEU A 216 21.64 9.91 -16.88
CA LEU A 216 22.50 8.90 -17.52
C LEU A 216 23.44 8.21 -16.50
N GLU A 217 23.89 8.91 -15.47
CA GLU A 217 24.68 8.27 -14.40
C GLU A 217 23.82 7.41 -13.47
N ILE A 218 22.56 7.80 -13.21
CA ILE A 218 21.59 7.01 -12.45
C ILE A 218 21.23 5.72 -13.17
N GLU A 219 21.05 5.77 -14.49
CA GLU A 219 20.85 4.57 -15.31
C GLU A 219 22.01 3.57 -15.13
N LYS A 220 23.26 4.05 -15.17
CA LYS A 220 24.46 3.22 -14.91
C LYS A 220 24.55 2.74 -13.46
N LEU A 221 24.09 3.53 -12.50
CA LEU A 221 24.08 3.15 -11.08
C LEU A 221 23.21 1.90 -10.87
N ASN A 222 22.06 1.80 -11.55
CA ASN A 222 21.17 0.65 -11.44
C ASN A 222 21.85 -0.69 -11.76
N GLU A 223 22.90 -0.70 -12.59
CA GLU A 223 23.67 -1.90 -12.91
C GLU A 223 24.56 -2.38 -11.75
N LYS A 224 24.88 -1.49 -10.81
CA LYS A 224 25.91 -1.70 -9.77
C LYS A 224 25.37 -1.70 -8.35
N LEU A 225 24.05 -1.67 -8.19
CA LEU A 225 23.40 -1.75 -6.88
C LEU A 225 23.61 -3.11 -6.23
N ALA A 226 23.52 -3.14 -4.91
CA ALA A 226 23.68 -4.35 -4.12
C ALA A 226 22.70 -5.45 -4.55
N ASP A 227 23.13 -6.69 -4.41
CA ASP A 227 22.35 -7.90 -4.67
C ASP A 227 22.32 -8.77 -3.42
N ASP A 228 21.21 -9.46 -3.23
CA ASP A 228 20.97 -10.37 -2.13
C ASP A 228 20.34 -11.66 -2.64
N ASP A 229 20.80 -12.80 -2.13
CA ASP A 229 20.36 -14.12 -2.61
C ASP A 229 18.85 -14.36 -2.43
N PHE A 230 18.21 -13.70 -1.47
CA PHE A 230 16.79 -13.89 -1.17
C PHE A 230 15.90 -12.77 -1.74
N LEU A 231 16.25 -11.51 -1.49
CA LEU A 231 15.46 -10.34 -1.93
C LEU A 231 15.81 -9.87 -3.35
N GLY A 232 16.92 -10.35 -3.91
CA GLY A 232 17.43 -9.96 -5.21
C GLY A 232 18.02 -8.55 -5.23
N LYS A 233 18.33 -8.08 -6.43
CA LYS A 233 19.04 -6.82 -6.62
C LYS A 233 18.19 -5.61 -6.23
N GLY A 234 18.83 -4.67 -5.56
CA GLY A 234 18.32 -3.32 -5.46
C GLY A 234 18.14 -2.70 -6.85
N THR A 235 17.13 -1.85 -7.00
CA THR A 235 16.91 -1.14 -8.28
C THR A 235 16.71 0.34 -8.08
N ILE A 236 17.05 1.14 -9.09
CA ILE A 236 16.74 2.56 -9.16
C ILE A 236 16.23 2.89 -10.55
N THR A 237 15.17 3.70 -10.63
CA THR A 237 14.65 4.21 -11.90
C THR A 237 14.19 5.65 -11.76
N ILE A 238 14.28 6.41 -12.85
CA ILE A 238 13.69 7.75 -12.93
C ILE A 238 12.25 7.59 -13.40
N SER A 239 11.29 7.81 -12.51
CA SER A 239 9.86 7.70 -12.83
C SER A 239 9.24 9.01 -13.31
N GLU A 240 9.89 10.16 -13.05
CA GLU A 240 9.43 11.46 -13.52
C GLU A 240 10.61 12.37 -13.87
N PHE A 241 10.47 13.15 -14.95
CA PHE A 241 11.37 14.26 -15.29
C PHE A 241 10.52 15.50 -15.62
N LYS A 242 10.59 16.52 -14.76
CA LYS A 242 9.90 17.81 -14.95
C LYS A 242 10.90 18.93 -15.17
N SER A 243 10.55 19.90 -16.01
CA SER A 243 11.31 21.13 -16.21
C SER A 243 10.35 22.30 -16.24
N ASN A 244 10.82 23.45 -15.75
CA ASN A 244 10.12 24.72 -15.89
C ASN A 244 11.09 25.75 -16.47
N SER A 245 10.60 26.66 -17.30
CA SER A 245 11.44 27.69 -17.93
C SER A 245 10.65 28.98 -18.12
N PRO A 246 11.27 30.16 -18.02
CA PRO A 246 10.56 31.43 -18.19
C PRO A 246 9.87 31.58 -19.56
N SER A 247 10.41 30.96 -20.61
CA SER A 247 9.78 30.83 -21.93
C SER A 247 10.41 29.68 -22.72
N LEU A 248 9.78 29.30 -23.84
CA LEU A 248 10.35 28.32 -24.79
C LEU A 248 11.64 28.80 -25.47
N CYS A 249 11.92 30.10 -25.43
CA CYS A 249 13.12 30.73 -26.01
C CYS A 249 14.14 31.09 -24.94
N ALA A 250 14.10 30.45 -23.76
CA ALA A 250 15.03 30.68 -22.67
C ALA A 250 15.75 29.39 -22.27
N VAL A 251 16.98 29.55 -21.79
CA VAL A 251 17.67 28.47 -21.07
C VAL A 251 16.89 28.14 -19.80
N SER A 252 16.57 26.85 -19.61
CA SER A 252 15.89 26.37 -18.41
C SER A 252 16.75 26.55 -17.18
N ASP A 253 16.19 27.20 -16.16
CA ASP A 253 16.80 27.38 -14.85
C ASP A 253 16.28 26.39 -13.80
N PHE A 254 15.34 25.51 -14.16
CA PHE A 254 14.83 24.49 -13.26
C PHE A 254 14.53 23.16 -13.95
N ALA A 255 15.04 22.07 -13.37
CA ALA A 255 14.65 20.71 -13.69
C ALA A 255 14.56 19.88 -12.41
N ARG A 256 13.71 18.86 -12.39
CA ARG A 256 13.56 17.91 -11.29
C ARG A 256 13.40 16.50 -11.86
N ILE A 257 14.07 15.54 -11.25
CA ILE A 257 13.83 14.11 -11.48
C ILE A 257 13.31 13.46 -10.20
N HIS A 258 12.44 12.47 -10.35
CA HIS A 258 11.97 11.61 -9.26
C HIS A 258 12.57 10.22 -9.43
N LEU A 259 13.13 9.66 -8.35
CA LEU A 259 13.73 8.33 -8.32
C LEU A 259 12.85 7.40 -7.48
N ASP A 260 12.45 6.26 -8.06
CA ASP A 260 11.96 5.10 -7.30
C ASP A 260 13.14 4.17 -7.06
N ARG A 261 13.56 4.05 -5.80
CA ARG A 261 14.67 3.22 -5.33
C ARG A 261 14.11 2.04 -4.53
N ARG A 262 14.35 0.81 -4.99
CA ARG A 262 14.00 -0.44 -4.28
C ARG A 262 15.20 -1.04 -3.58
N LEU A 263 15.26 -0.92 -2.26
CA LEU A 263 16.38 -1.35 -1.43
C LEU A 263 16.39 -2.86 -1.23
N THR A 264 17.57 -3.47 -1.24
CA THR A 264 17.75 -4.87 -0.85
C THR A 264 18.30 -5.00 0.58
N TRP A 265 18.53 -6.23 1.02
CA TRP A 265 19.03 -6.50 2.37
C TRP A 265 20.35 -5.80 2.65
N GLY A 266 20.48 -5.22 3.84
CA GLY A 266 21.68 -4.49 4.28
C GLY A 266 21.76 -3.04 3.80
N GLU A 267 20.83 -2.58 2.97
CA GLU A 267 20.73 -1.17 2.60
C GLU A 267 19.83 -0.40 3.58
N ASP A 268 20.26 0.80 3.96
CA ASP A 268 19.50 1.73 4.80
C ASP A 268 19.32 3.09 4.11
N LYS A 269 18.67 4.03 4.80
CA LYS A 269 18.43 5.38 4.29
C LYS A 269 19.72 6.14 3.96
N GLU A 270 20.78 5.97 4.75
CA GLU A 270 22.03 6.70 4.54
C GLU A 270 22.77 6.11 3.32
N LEU A 271 22.82 4.79 3.21
CA LEU A 271 23.42 4.12 2.06
C LEU A 271 22.65 4.40 0.77
N ALA A 272 21.33 4.52 0.82
CA ALA A 272 20.50 4.84 -0.35
C ALA A 272 20.78 6.24 -0.94
N LEU A 273 21.33 7.15 -0.14
CA LEU A 273 21.59 8.55 -0.51
C LEU A 273 23.05 8.85 -0.89
N ASN A 274 23.99 7.98 -0.50
CA ASN A 274 25.44 8.18 -0.69
C ASN A 274 25.99 7.33 -1.84
#